data_AF-A0AAD9D7G7-F1
#
_entry.id   AF-A0AAD9D7G7-F1
#
_cell.length_a   1.000
_cell.length_b   1.000
_cell.length_c   1.000
_cell.angle_alpha   90.00
_cell.angle_beta   90.00
_cell.angle_gamma   90.00
#
_symmetry.space_group_name_H-M   'P 1'
#
loop_
_entity.id
_entity.type
_entity.pdbx_description
1 polymer ?
#
loop_
_entity_poly.entity_id
_entity_poly.type
_entity_poly.pdbx_seq_one_letter_code
_entity_poly.pdbx_strand_id
1 'polypeptide(L)'
;MEMSDFVAAYFYFDNGISFLRKKHWEEYYALSLELFDLAAKCALTNGDTVSLQLLYEQVLTYGRTFEDKLNVMYFSTCALAFSSRLPESIEKGLDILSKLGIELRGDESSMEACVQETKSLLSGYTDNDILNTRRMTDPTMIIAMKFLGKMELGMTQIMPKSVARVTQRIIQLSLVHGMSPVSPIGFVHLGSYIAKFGDISGGYHYVKLARSLLDKVGSRESAGEVICIGTQVVAYVEPVQAALEYHDDGYAAAMAYGDVIQAAVNNVFFCMSSFWAGVNLQTTQEKCTKAIKFMEDKKLVIFMTKVQYIQHSVFKLIGTDEEPKFVSEGQNILATNNSVKTVYFYQKAYINFTFRSYEGTKENIGKYLACIGNTWANLFINHAFHAFYIGLISFWLARKSGDGNQWIERGKLSKLALKKWAESSSWTFENKWYLLEAEESFCNNNYDAAKTYYDKAISSAKDHKFINEEALACELAAYFYLELGQKDKALELFLLAHEKYHEWGAFGKCTSLYEFVSSSIGTGLTDTNTDIRGQETASSIGTGLTNTDIMGQETAAPNLEDDILSFLDDALQR
;
A
#
# COMPACT_ATOMS: atom_id res chain seq x y z
N MET A 1 14.04 11.53 18.76
CA MET A 1 14.40 10.11 18.97
C MET A 1 15.76 9.90 18.34
N GLU A 2 16.74 9.41 19.09
CA GLU A 2 18.08 9.17 18.56
C GLU A 2 18.01 7.99 17.57
N MET A 3 18.59 8.17 16.39
CA MET A 3 18.66 7.10 15.38
C MET A 3 19.93 6.28 15.58
N SER A 4 19.81 4.96 15.52
CA SER A 4 20.93 4.04 15.66
C SER A 4 21.94 4.18 14.51
N ASP A 5 23.20 4.49 14.83
CA ASP A 5 24.28 4.56 13.84
C ASP A 5 24.88 3.17 13.56
N PHE A 6 24.31 2.49 12.57
CA PHE A 6 24.77 1.18 12.11
C PHE A 6 26.11 1.23 11.35
N VAL A 7 26.57 2.40 10.89
CA VAL A 7 27.87 2.56 10.23
C VAL A 7 28.98 2.58 11.28
N ALA A 8 28.82 3.39 12.32
CA ALA A 8 29.72 3.40 13.47
C ALA A 8 29.72 2.04 14.20
N ALA A 9 28.55 1.44 14.42
CA ALA A 9 28.44 0.12 15.03
C ALA A 9 29.20 -0.96 14.23
N TYR A 10 29.02 -1.00 12.89
CA TYR A 10 29.78 -1.91 12.03
C TYR A 10 31.29 -1.72 12.19
N PHE A 11 31.77 -0.47 12.16
CA PHE A 11 33.20 -0.15 12.35
C PHE A 11 33.73 -0.69 13.69
N TYR A 12 33.00 -0.54 14.79
CA TYR A 12 33.44 -1.09 16.08
C TYR A 12 33.47 -2.62 16.12
N PHE A 13 32.47 -3.30 15.53
CA PHE A 13 32.47 -4.77 15.48
C PHE A 13 33.58 -5.32 14.57
N ASP A 14 33.81 -4.71 13.40
CA ASP A 14 34.88 -5.09 12.47
C ASP A 14 36.28 -4.89 13.10
N ASN A 15 36.51 -3.78 13.80
CA ASN A 15 37.73 -3.60 14.60
C ASN A 15 37.84 -4.68 15.69
N GLY A 16 36.76 -4.99 16.40
CA GLY A 16 36.70 -6.09 17.38
C GLY A 16 37.11 -7.44 16.78
N ILE A 17 36.60 -7.77 15.59
CA ILE A 17 36.97 -8.97 14.82
C ILE A 17 38.46 -8.94 14.45
N SER A 18 39.00 -7.79 14.02
CA SER A 18 40.41 -7.65 13.64
C SER A 18 41.40 -7.89 14.79
N PHE A 19 40.97 -7.68 16.04
CA PHE A 19 41.76 -7.96 17.24
C PHE A 19 41.68 -9.43 17.72
N LEU A 20 40.81 -10.25 17.12
CA LEU A 20 40.73 -11.67 17.45
C LEU A 20 42.02 -12.40 17.03
N ARG A 21 42.54 -13.22 17.94
CA ARG A 21 43.76 -13.99 17.70
C ARG A 21 43.49 -15.14 16.74
N LYS A 22 44.55 -15.67 16.10
CA LYS A 22 44.48 -16.96 15.41
C LYS A 22 43.88 -18.02 16.36
N LYS A 23 42.96 -18.85 15.85
CA LYS A 23 42.15 -19.84 16.60
C LYS A 23 41.06 -19.27 17.53
N HIS A 24 40.55 -18.07 17.24
CA HIS A 24 39.46 -17.50 18.04
C HIS A 24 38.16 -18.33 18.01
N TRP A 25 37.87 -19.06 16.92
CA TRP A 25 36.73 -19.99 16.86
C TRP A 25 36.88 -21.21 17.78
N GLU A 26 38.10 -21.64 18.11
CA GLU A 26 38.35 -22.66 19.12
C GLU A 26 38.37 -22.06 20.54
N GLU A 27 39.17 -21.02 20.76
CA GLU A 27 39.52 -20.47 22.09
C GLU A 27 38.50 -19.46 22.65
N TYR A 28 37.87 -18.65 21.78
CA TYR A 28 36.98 -17.54 22.14
C TYR A 28 35.65 -17.64 21.36
N TYR A 29 35.09 -18.85 21.29
CA TYR A 29 33.97 -19.18 20.40
C TYR A 29 32.75 -18.26 20.55
N ALA A 30 32.25 -18.07 21.77
CA ALA A 30 31.05 -17.27 22.03
C ALA A 30 31.24 -15.80 21.62
N LEU A 31 32.37 -15.20 21.99
CA LEU A 31 32.72 -13.82 21.61
C LEU A 31 32.89 -13.68 20.09
N SER A 32 33.50 -14.68 19.43
CA SER A 32 33.62 -14.71 17.98
C SER A 32 32.26 -14.74 17.30
N LEU A 33 31.37 -15.62 17.76
CA LEU A 33 30.02 -15.74 17.20
C LEU A 33 29.23 -14.44 17.36
N GLU A 34 29.23 -13.87 18.56
CA GLU A 34 28.53 -12.61 18.86
C GLU A 34 29.05 -11.43 18.03
N LEU A 35 30.38 -11.26 17.91
CA LEU A 35 30.97 -10.20 17.09
C LEU A 35 30.61 -10.33 15.60
N PHE A 36 30.69 -11.54 15.05
CA PHE A 36 30.38 -11.79 13.65
C PHE A 36 28.87 -11.63 13.36
N ASP A 37 27.99 -12.08 14.25
CA ASP A 37 26.54 -11.87 14.15
C ASP A 37 26.16 -10.37 14.19
N LEU A 38 26.75 -9.62 15.12
CA LEU A 38 26.50 -8.18 15.24
C LEU A 38 27.06 -7.40 14.04
N ALA A 39 28.25 -7.73 13.56
CA ALA A 39 28.80 -7.18 12.32
C ALA A 39 27.90 -7.52 11.12
N ALA A 40 27.42 -8.76 11.00
CA ALA A 40 26.54 -9.18 9.90
C ALA A 40 25.20 -8.44 9.92
N LYS A 41 24.61 -8.22 11.11
CA LYS A 41 23.43 -7.38 11.27
C LYS A 41 23.66 -5.96 10.76
N CYS A 42 24.77 -5.32 11.16
CA CYS A 42 25.07 -3.96 10.72
C CYS A 42 25.37 -3.90 9.20
N ALA A 43 26.08 -4.87 8.63
CA ALA A 43 26.31 -4.98 7.19
C ALA A 43 25.00 -5.05 6.39
N LEU A 44 24.03 -5.87 6.84
CA LEU A 44 22.68 -5.91 6.26
C LEU A 44 21.98 -4.54 6.31
N THR A 45 21.94 -3.89 7.47
CA THR A 45 21.25 -2.59 7.63
C THR A 45 21.93 -1.45 6.85
N ASN A 46 23.25 -1.54 6.64
CA ASN A 46 24.02 -0.61 5.82
C ASN A 46 23.90 -0.91 4.31
N GLY A 47 23.36 -2.07 3.92
CA GLY A 47 23.27 -2.50 2.52
C GLY A 47 24.59 -3.01 1.94
N ASP A 48 25.55 -3.36 2.78
CA ASP A 48 26.82 -3.97 2.37
C ASP A 48 26.67 -5.49 2.23
N THR A 49 26.21 -5.90 1.05
CA THR A 49 26.04 -7.32 0.69
C THR A 49 27.37 -8.07 0.58
N VAL A 50 28.50 -7.40 0.39
CA VAL A 50 29.82 -8.04 0.25
C VAL A 50 30.33 -8.46 1.62
N SER A 51 30.36 -7.52 2.57
CA SER A 51 30.76 -7.82 3.95
C SER A 51 29.81 -8.80 4.63
N LEU A 52 28.49 -8.67 4.38
CA LEU A 52 27.50 -9.64 4.87
C LEU A 52 27.79 -11.07 4.37
N GLN A 53 28.15 -11.24 3.09
CA GLN A 53 28.46 -12.56 2.53
C GLN A 53 29.73 -13.16 3.17
N LEU A 54 30.78 -12.36 3.37
CA LEU A 54 32.03 -12.81 4.02
C LEU A 54 31.79 -13.24 5.47
N LEU A 55 31.01 -12.47 6.23
CA LEU A 55 30.66 -12.79 7.62
C LEU A 55 29.76 -14.03 7.71
N TYR A 56 28.80 -14.17 6.79
CA TYR A 56 27.94 -15.35 6.63
C TYR A 56 28.76 -16.62 6.37
N GLU A 57 29.72 -16.58 5.45
CA GLU A 57 30.58 -17.72 5.12
C GLU A 57 31.46 -18.15 6.31
N GLN A 58 31.97 -17.19 7.10
CA GLN A 58 32.73 -17.47 8.31
C GLN A 58 31.89 -18.19 9.37
N VAL A 59 30.71 -17.66 9.71
CA VAL A 59 29.81 -18.29 10.71
C VAL A 59 29.26 -19.64 10.21
N LEU A 60 28.96 -19.78 8.91
CA LEU A 60 28.58 -21.08 8.34
C LEU A 60 29.70 -22.14 8.47
N THR A 61 30.96 -21.73 8.28
CA THR A 61 32.11 -22.64 8.30
C THR A 61 32.47 -23.06 9.72
N TYR A 62 32.53 -22.10 10.66
CA TYR A 62 33.05 -22.33 12.01
C TYR A 62 31.97 -22.50 13.10
N GLY A 63 30.71 -22.18 12.81
CA GLY A 63 29.58 -22.47 13.70
C GLY A 63 29.44 -23.97 13.98
N ARG A 64 29.35 -24.33 15.24
CA ARG A 64 29.40 -25.72 15.74
C ARG A 64 28.06 -26.45 15.61
N THR A 65 26.96 -25.72 15.77
CA THR A 65 25.58 -26.24 15.70
C THR A 65 24.82 -25.64 14.51
N PHE A 66 23.55 -26.02 14.33
CA PHE A 66 22.66 -25.38 13.36
C PHE A 66 22.15 -24.04 13.92
N GLU A 67 21.86 -24.02 15.21
CA GLU A 67 21.36 -22.92 16.01
C GLU A 67 22.32 -21.72 15.96
N ASP A 68 23.63 -21.97 16.11
CA ASP A 68 24.69 -20.95 15.96
C ASP A 68 24.65 -20.22 14.61
N LYS A 69 24.04 -20.81 13.58
CA LYS A 69 24.04 -20.26 12.21
C LYS A 69 22.75 -19.52 11.86
N LEU A 70 21.74 -19.57 12.74
CA LEU A 70 20.40 -19.06 12.43
C LEU A 70 20.37 -17.53 12.24
N ASN A 71 21.19 -16.76 12.98
CA ASN A 71 21.29 -15.31 12.84
C ASN A 71 21.81 -14.91 11.44
N VAL A 72 22.99 -15.40 11.04
CA VAL A 72 23.52 -15.10 9.69
C VAL A 72 22.63 -15.67 8.57
N MET A 73 21.98 -16.83 8.77
CA MET A 73 20.98 -17.34 7.83
C MET A 73 19.79 -16.39 7.69
N TYR A 74 19.29 -15.83 8.80
CA TYR A 74 18.22 -14.84 8.80
C TYR A 74 18.63 -13.55 8.07
N PHE A 75 19.84 -13.04 8.32
CA PHE A 75 20.33 -11.85 7.62
C PHE A 75 20.53 -12.09 6.12
N SER A 76 21.03 -13.25 5.73
CA SER A 76 21.14 -13.67 4.31
C SER A 76 19.75 -13.78 3.64
N THR A 77 18.75 -14.35 4.33
CA THR A 77 17.37 -14.39 3.85
C THR A 77 16.77 -12.99 3.70
N CYS A 78 17.07 -12.06 4.62
CA CYS A 78 16.67 -10.67 4.50
C CYS A 78 17.32 -9.98 3.29
N ALA A 79 18.62 -10.16 3.07
CA ALA A 79 19.34 -9.60 1.93
C ALA A 79 18.76 -10.09 0.58
N LEU A 80 18.35 -11.35 0.46
CA LEU A 80 17.65 -11.84 -0.74
C LEU A 80 16.35 -11.07 -1.01
N ALA A 81 15.55 -10.82 0.02
CA ALA A 81 14.32 -10.02 -0.12
C ALA A 81 14.62 -8.54 -0.45
N PHE A 82 15.73 -7.99 0.03
CA PHE A 82 16.13 -6.60 -0.24
C PHE A 82 16.59 -6.45 -1.70
N SER A 83 17.32 -7.43 -2.23
CA SER A 83 17.81 -7.48 -3.62
C SER A 83 16.77 -7.98 -4.64
N SER A 84 15.48 -7.70 -4.42
CA SER A 84 14.35 -8.10 -5.29
C SER A 84 14.17 -9.62 -5.53
N ARG A 85 14.96 -10.50 -4.87
CA ARG A 85 14.93 -11.98 -5.01
C ARG A 85 13.97 -12.62 -4.02
N LEU A 86 12.73 -12.13 -4.00
CA LEU A 86 11.73 -12.50 -3.00
C LEU A 86 11.33 -13.99 -3.01
N PRO A 87 11.16 -14.68 -4.16
CA PRO A 87 10.88 -16.12 -4.17
C PRO A 87 11.98 -16.95 -3.50
N GLU A 88 13.25 -16.62 -3.75
CA GLU A 88 14.40 -17.31 -3.16
C GLU A 88 14.52 -17.04 -1.65
N SER A 89 14.17 -15.82 -1.20
CA SER A 89 14.06 -15.50 0.22
C SER A 89 13.00 -16.34 0.92
N ILE A 90 11.82 -16.53 0.29
CA ILE A 90 10.74 -17.34 0.85
C ILE A 90 11.14 -18.82 0.89
N GLU A 91 11.62 -19.39 -0.22
CA GLU A 91 12.04 -20.81 -0.24
C GLU A 91 13.12 -21.11 0.80
N LYS A 92 14.11 -20.22 0.97
CA LYS A 92 15.14 -20.34 2.02
C LYS A 92 14.56 -20.24 3.43
N GLY A 93 13.61 -19.33 3.67
CA GLY A 93 12.93 -19.21 4.96
C GLY A 93 12.09 -20.44 5.30
N LEU A 94 11.36 -20.99 4.32
CA LEU A 94 10.56 -22.21 4.47
C LEU A 94 11.42 -23.45 4.77
N ASP A 95 12.56 -23.62 4.10
CA ASP A 95 13.52 -24.71 4.38
C ASP A 95 14.10 -24.63 5.79
N ILE A 96 14.46 -23.43 6.26
CA ILE A 96 14.96 -23.22 7.62
C ILE A 96 13.87 -23.50 8.67
N LEU A 97 12.64 -23.03 8.44
CA LEU A 97 11.51 -23.28 9.34
C LEU A 97 11.14 -24.77 9.44
N SER A 98 11.16 -25.50 8.32
CA SER A 98 10.97 -26.96 8.30
C SER A 98 12.05 -27.69 9.13
N LYS A 99 13.32 -27.29 9.01
CA LYS A 99 14.43 -27.82 9.84
C LYS A 99 14.28 -27.50 11.34
N LEU A 100 13.54 -26.46 11.69
CA LEU A 100 13.14 -26.10 13.06
C LEU A 100 11.82 -26.77 13.51
N GLY A 101 11.24 -27.66 12.68
CA GLY A 101 10.00 -28.37 12.96
C GLY A 101 8.71 -27.56 12.74
N ILE A 102 8.80 -26.39 12.09
CA ILE A 102 7.68 -25.48 11.85
C ILE A 102 7.22 -25.63 10.40
N GLU A 103 6.23 -26.49 10.19
CA GLU A 103 5.69 -26.75 8.85
C GLU A 103 4.64 -25.71 8.42
N LEU A 104 4.98 -25.04 7.31
CA LEU A 104 4.14 -24.09 6.58
C LEU A 104 3.70 -24.61 5.20
N ARG A 105 4.33 -25.67 4.66
CA ARG A 105 3.97 -26.26 3.37
C ARG A 105 2.84 -27.30 3.53
N GLY A 106 2.17 -27.63 2.42
CA GLY A 106 1.36 -28.86 2.30
C GLY A 106 -0.07 -28.81 2.85
N ASP A 107 -0.70 -27.64 2.94
CA ASP A 107 -2.08 -27.48 3.41
C ASP A 107 -2.81 -26.49 2.51
N GLU A 108 -3.96 -26.90 1.97
CA GLU A 108 -4.78 -26.13 1.03
C GLU A 108 -5.87 -25.30 1.74
N SER A 109 -5.84 -25.25 3.08
CA SER A 109 -6.75 -24.43 3.89
C SER A 109 -6.76 -22.98 3.44
N SER A 110 -7.97 -22.44 3.24
CA SER A 110 -8.15 -21.06 2.80
C SER A 110 -7.77 -20.04 3.88
N MET A 111 -7.63 -18.77 3.49
CA MET A 111 -7.33 -17.69 4.43
C MET A 111 -8.43 -17.55 5.50
N GLU A 112 -9.68 -17.70 5.09
CA GLU A 112 -10.87 -17.64 5.95
C GLU A 112 -10.84 -18.77 6.97
N ALA A 113 -10.49 -20.00 6.54
CA ALA A 113 -10.33 -21.15 7.44
C ALA A 113 -9.25 -20.91 8.50
N CYS A 114 -8.05 -20.47 8.07
CA CYS A 114 -6.95 -20.11 8.98
C CYS A 114 -7.38 -19.05 10.01
N VAL A 115 -8.14 -18.03 9.58
CA VAL A 115 -8.67 -16.98 10.47
C VAL A 115 -9.71 -17.52 11.44
N GLN A 116 -10.67 -18.35 11.01
CA GLN A 116 -11.67 -18.92 11.92
C GLN A 116 -11.05 -19.87 12.95
N GLU A 117 -10.10 -20.72 12.55
CA GLU A 117 -9.34 -21.56 13.49
C GLU A 117 -8.57 -20.71 14.51
N THR A 118 -7.96 -19.61 14.07
CA THR A 118 -7.23 -18.70 14.96
C THR A 118 -8.18 -17.96 15.91
N LYS A 119 -9.35 -17.49 15.44
CA LYS A 119 -10.40 -16.92 16.31
C LYS A 119 -10.90 -17.95 17.33
N SER A 120 -11.10 -19.20 16.91
CA SER A 120 -11.52 -20.30 17.79
C SER A 120 -10.48 -20.57 18.88
N LEU A 121 -9.20 -20.68 18.51
CA LEU A 121 -8.08 -20.82 19.47
C LEU A 121 -8.02 -19.68 20.48
N LEU A 122 -8.19 -18.43 20.02
CA LEU A 122 -8.13 -17.24 20.88
C LEU A 122 -9.36 -17.07 21.76
N SER A 123 -10.52 -17.66 21.42
CA SER A 123 -11.75 -17.57 22.23
C SER A 123 -11.62 -18.16 23.64
N GLY A 124 -10.60 -18.98 23.89
CA GLY A 124 -10.25 -19.51 25.22
C GLY A 124 -9.44 -18.55 26.11
N TYR A 125 -9.12 -17.34 25.63
CA TYR A 125 -8.28 -16.35 26.32
C TYR A 125 -8.94 -14.98 26.33
N THR A 126 -8.78 -14.23 27.42
CA THR A 126 -9.09 -12.79 27.45
C THR A 126 -7.89 -11.96 26.98
N ASP A 127 -8.12 -10.72 26.57
CA ASP A 127 -7.05 -9.72 26.29
C ASP A 127 -6.03 -9.66 27.42
N ASN A 128 -6.48 -9.75 28.68
CA ASN A 128 -5.60 -9.72 29.85
C ASN A 128 -4.75 -10.98 29.97
N ASP A 129 -5.25 -12.16 29.58
CA ASP A 129 -4.45 -13.39 29.57
C ASP A 129 -3.36 -13.31 28.48
N ILE A 130 -3.72 -12.78 27.31
CA ILE A 130 -2.79 -12.56 26.19
C ILE A 130 -1.72 -11.52 26.57
N LEU A 131 -2.11 -10.36 27.11
CA LEU A 131 -1.22 -9.27 27.52
C LEU A 131 -0.29 -9.62 28.70
N ASN A 132 -0.68 -10.59 29.53
CA ASN A 132 0.13 -11.08 30.66
C ASN A 132 0.76 -12.46 30.40
N THR A 133 0.69 -12.97 29.17
CA THR A 133 1.40 -14.18 28.75
C THR A 133 2.91 -13.96 28.94
N ARG A 134 3.59 -14.97 29.51
CA ARG A 134 5.04 -14.92 29.79
C ARG A 134 5.85 -14.59 28.52
N ARG A 135 7.01 -13.97 28.68
CA ARG A 135 7.94 -13.76 27.55
C ARG A 135 8.51 -15.10 27.07
N MET A 136 8.76 -15.20 25.76
CA MET A 136 9.52 -16.29 25.17
C MET A 136 10.97 -16.24 25.66
N THR A 137 11.52 -17.38 26.08
CA THR A 137 12.90 -17.49 26.61
C THR A 137 13.78 -18.45 25.83
N ASP A 138 13.21 -19.24 24.92
CA ASP A 138 13.92 -20.18 24.06
C ASP A 138 14.56 -19.41 22.88
N PRO A 139 15.91 -19.35 22.77
CA PRO A 139 16.59 -18.60 21.71
C PRO A 139 16.27 -19.10 20.31
N THR A 140 16.11 -20.42 20.14
CA THR A 140 15.81 -21.07 18.87
C THR A 140 14.40 -20.72 18.42
N MET A 141 13.42 -20.69 19.33
CA MET A 141 12.07 -20.20 19.01
C MET A 141 12.03 -18.69 18.76
N ILE A 142 12.84 -17.87 19.46
CA ILE A 142 12.91 -16.43 19.20
C ILE A 142 13.39 -16.14 17.77
N ILE A 143 14.44 -16.83 17.29
CA ILE A 143 14.90 -16.65 15.90
C ILE A 143 13.95 -17.29 14.89
N ALA A 144 13.30 -18.41 15.21
CA ALA A 144 12.23 -18.98 14.38
C ALA A 144 11.06 -18.01 14.17
N MET A 145 10.66 -17.30 15.23
CA MET A 145 9.66 -16.23 15.14
C MET A 145 10.10 -15.10 14.22
N LYS A 146 11.39 -14.72 14.20
CA LYS A 146 11.92 -13.73 13.24
C LYS A 146 11.83 -14.21 11.80
N PHE A 147 12.12 -15.49 11.53
CA PHE A 147 11.87 -16.07 10.21
C PHE A 147 10.38 -16.00 9.84
N LEU A 148 9.46 -16.36 10.74
CA LEU A 148 8.01 -16.24 10.50
C LEU A 148 7.59 -14.80 10.17
N GLY A 149 8.00 -13.81 10.97
CA GLY A 149 7.73 -12.40 10.66
C GLY A 149 8.27 -11.97 9.29
N LYS A 150 9.43 -12.48 8.87
CA LYS A 150 9.97 -12.22 7.53
C LYS A 150 9.18 -12.92 6.41
N MET A 151 8.67 -14.13 6.67
CA MET A 151 7.79 -14.83 5.73
C MET A 151 6.44 -14.13 5.58
N GLU A 152 5.87 -13.58 6.66
CA GLU A 152 4.62 -12.82 6.67
C GLU A 152 4.67 -11.65 5.66
N LEU A 153 5.70 -10.80 5.77
CA LEU A 153 5.98 -9.68 4.86
C LEU A 153 6.27 -10.12 3.41
N GLY A 154 6.96 -11.25 3.22
CA GLY A 154 7.32 -11.75 1.90
C GLY A 154 6.17 -12.42 1.16
N MET A 155 5.51 -13.37 1.81
CA MET A 155 4.37 -14.11 1.27
C MET A 155 3.16 -13.20 1.04
N THR A 156 2.97 -12.13 1.84
CA THR A 156 1.94 -11.11 1.57
C THR A 156 2.05 -10.50 0.15
N GLN A 157 3.25 -10.41 -0.42
CA GLN A 157 3.47 -9.75 -1.72
C GLN A 157 3.34 -10.68 -2.94
N ILE A 158 3.61 -11.98 -2.80
CA ILE A 158 3.64 -12.93 -3.93
C ILE A 158 2.91 -14.27 -3.70
N MET A 159 2.45 -14.54 -2.47
CA MET A 159 1.68 -15.74 -2.09
C MET A 159 0.52 -15.39 -1.12
N PRO A 160 -0.30 -14.34 -1.39
CA PRO A 160 -1.24 -13.82 -0.40
C PRO A 160 -2.33 -14.81 0.04
N LYS A 161 -2.67 -15.82 -0.78
CA LYS A 161 -3.63 -16.86 -0.39
C LYS A 161 -3.13 -17.77 0.75
N SER A 162 -1.81 -17.91 0.93
CA SER A 162 -1.21 -18.85 1.90
C SER A 162 -0.66 -18.18 3.16
N VAL A 163 -0.57 -16.84 3.20
CA VAL A 163 0.17 -16.14 4.27
C VAL A 163 -0.51 -16.22 5.64
N ALA A 164 -1.84 -16.35 5.72
CA ALA A 164 -2.55 -16.44 7.00
C ALA A 164 -2.12 -17.63 7.88
N ARG A 165 -1.52 -18.67 7.28
CA ARG A 165 -0.87 -19.77 8.01
C ARG A 165 0.35 -19.31 8.80
N VAL A 166 1.11 -18.34 8.30
CA VAL A 166 2.25 -17.74 9.00
C VAL A 166 1.76 -16.99 10.24
N THR A 167 0.76 -16.12 10.09
CA THR A 167 0.06 -15.44 11.19
C THR A 167 -0.48 -16.43 12.24
N GLN A 168 -1.15 -17.51 11.80
CA GLN A 168 -1.63 -18.57 12.68
C GLN A 168 -0.49 -19.22 13.47
N ARG A 169 0.64 -19.56 12.82
CA ARG A 169 1.83 -20.13 13.49
C ARG A 169 2.48 -19.15 14.48
N ILE A 170 2.59 -17.86 14.13
CA ILE A 170 3.08 -16.82 15.05
C ILE A 170 2.24 -16.82 16.33
N ILE A 171 0.90 -16.82 16.21
CA ILE A 171 0.00 -16.83 17.38
C ILE A 171 0.10 -18.14 18.17
N GLN A 172 0.06 -19.31 17.51
CA GLN A 172 0.18 -20.62 18.16
C GLN A 172 1.47 -20.74 18.98
N LEU A 173 2.62 -20.41 18.39
CA LEU A 173 3.92 -20.47 19.07
C LEU A 173 4.00 -19.44 20.21
N SER A 174 3.39 -18.27 20.06
CA SER A 174 3.33 -17.24 21.11
C SER A 174 2.56 -17.71 22.35
N LEU A 175 1.45 -18.41 22.17
CA LEU A 175 0.66 -18.96 23.28
C LEU A 175 1.38 -20.13 23.97
N VAL A 176 2.03 -21.01 23.20
CA VAL A 176 2.72 -22.20 23.74
C VAL A 176 4.05 -21.85 24.41
N HIS A 177 4.92 -21.08 23.75
CA HIS A 177 6.29 -20.81 24.19
C HIS A 177 6.44 -19.48 24.95
N GLY A 178 5.45 -18.59 24.84
CA GLY A 178 5.47 -17.23 25.39
C GLY A 178 5.61 -16.18 24.30
N MET A 179 5.32 -14.93 24.63
CA MET A 179 5.34 -13.81 23.69
C MET A 179 6.78 -13.40 23.35
N SER A 180 7.13 -13.36 22.06
CA SER A 180 8.38 -12.82 21.53
C SER A 180 8.16 -11.39 21.00
N PRO A 181 9.23 -10.65 20.69
CA PRO A 181 9.10 -9.34 20.03
C PRO A 181 8.35 -9.37 18.69
N VAL A 182 8.21 -10.52 18.04
CA VAL A 182 7.47 -10.70 16.78
C VAL A 182 6.00 -11.06 17.01
N SER A 183 5.61 -11.58 18.18
CA SER A 183 4.22 -11.95 18.49
C SER A 183 3.16 -10.89 18.12
N PRO A 184 3.40 -9.57 18.33
CA PRO A 184 2.48 -8.51 17.91
C PRO A 184 2.10 -8.52 16.41
N ILE A 185 2.99 -8.97 15.53
CA ILE A 185 2.74 -9.06 14.08
C ILE A 185 1.61 -10.05 13.78
N GLY A 186 1.55 -11.18 14.48
CA GLY A 186 0.46 -12.15 14.31
C GLY A 186 -0.90 -11.54 14.64
N PHE A 187 -0.99 -10.79 15.75
CA PHE A 187 -2.25 -10.17 16.16
C PHE A 187 -2.70 -9.02 15.24
N VAL A 188 -1.79 -8.20 14.72
CA VAL A 188 -2.17 -7.11 13.81
C VAL A 188 -2.60 -7.63 12.43
N HIS A 189 -1.91 -8.66 11.91
CA HIS A 189 -2.29 -9.31 10.65
C HIS A 189 -3.61 -10.06 10.78
N LEU A 190 -3.83 -10.79 11.88
CA LEU A 190 -5.14 -11.37 12.18
C LEU A 190 -6.24 -10.29 12.20
N GLY A 191 -6.01 -9.16 12.86
CA GLY A 191 -6.96 -8.05 12.88
C GLY A 191 -7.26 -7.51 11.48
N SER A 192 -6.24 -7.35 10.65
CA SER A 192 -6.37 -6.95 9.24
C SER A 192 -7.16 -7.96 8.40
N TYR A 193 -6.95 -9.27 8.57
CA TYR A 193 -7.73 -10.30 7.86
C TYR A 193 -9.18 -10.36 8.33
N ILE A 194 -9.44 -10.22 9.63
CA ILE A 194 -10.80 -10.15 10.19
C ILE A 194 -11.54 -8.93 9.62
N ALA A 195 -10.88 -7.77 9.54
CA ALA A 195 -11.43 -6.58 8.92
C ALA A 195 -11.68 -6.74 7.42
N LYS A 196 -10.77 -7.41 6.69
CA LYS A 196 -10.94 -7.73 5.25
C LYS A 196 -12.23 -8.54 5.01
N PHE A 197 -12.53 -9.51 5.88
CA PHE A 197 -13.76 -10.33 5.83
C PHE A 197 -14.99 -9.65 6.45
N GLY A 198 -15.03 -8.31 6.46
CA GLY A 198 -16.20 -7.51 6.86
C GLY A 198 -16.30 -7.17 8.36
N ASP A 199 -15.63 -7.89 9.25
CA ASP A 199 -15.65 -7.62 10.70
C ASP A 199 -14.62 -6.53 11.08
N ILE A 200 -14.86 -5.30 10.60
CA ILE A 200 -14.01 -4.13 10.89
C ILE A 200 -13.83 -3.94 12.41
N SER A 201 -14.88 -4.19 13.19
CA SER A 201 -14.89 -4.00 14.64
C SER A 201 -13.97 -4.99 15.39
N GLY A 202 -14.06 -6.28 15.07
CA GLY A 202 -13.19 -7.32 15.60
C GLY A 202 -11.76 -7.17 15.09
N GLY A 203 -11.58 -6.72 13.85
CA GLY A 203 -10.28 -6.40 13.30
C GLY A 203 -9.57 -5.28 14.05
N TYR A 204 -10.25 -4.14 14.26
CA TYR A 204 -9.75 -3.01 15.03
C TYR A 204 -9.46 -3.36 16.50
N HIS A 205 -10.24 -4.27 17.10
CA HIS A 205 -9.94 -4.82 18.42
C HIS A 205 -8.58 -5.54 18.46
N TYR A 206 -8.31 -6.46 17.53
CA TYR A 206 -7.01 -7.15 17.48
C TYR A 206 -5.84 -6.22 17.13
N VAL A 207 -6.06 -5.16 16.33
CA VAL A 207 -5.06 -4.11 16.09
C VAL A 207 -4.70 -3.36 17.38
N LYS A 208 -5.67 -3.03 18.22
CA LYS A 208 -5.41 -2.41 19.54
C LYS A 208 -4.68 -3.37 20.50
N LEU A 209 -5.03 -4.65 20.48
CA LEU A 209 -4.33 -5.68 21.25
C LEU A 209 -2.86 -5.81 20.80
N ALA A 210 -2.61 -5.84 19.49
CA ALA A 210 -1.26 -5.87 18.93
C ALA A 210 -0.43 -4.64 19.31
N ARG A 211 -0.99 -3.43 19.22
CA ARG A 211 -0.32 -2.19 19.68
C ARG A 211 0.01 -2.26 21.18
N SER A 212 -0.89 -2.81 22.00
CA SER A 212 -0.69 -2.97 23.45
C SER A 212 0.37 -4.03 23.81
N LEU A 213 0.52 -5.06 22.98
CA LEU A 213 1.55 -6.09 23.16
C LEU A 213 2.98 -5.57 22.93
N LEU A 214 3.18 -4.51 22.12
CA LEU A 214 4.50 -3.90 21.89
C LEU A 214 5.21 -3.48 23.18
N ASP A 215 4.46 -3.09 24.21
CA ASP A 215 5.01 -2.69 25.51
C ASP A 215 5.20 -3.86 26.50
N LYS A 216 4.73 -5.06 26.13
CA LYS A 216 4.84 -6.28 26.95
C LYS A 216 6.02 -7.17 26.52
N VAL A 217 6.28 -7.25 25.22
CA VAL A 217 7.23 -8.19 24.58
C VAL A 217 8.72 -7.84 24.77
N GLY A 218 9.03 -6.71 25.43
CA GLY A 218 10.38 -6.37 25.88
C GLY A 218 11.31 -5.74 24.84
N SER A 219 10.99 -5.82 23.55
CA SER A 219 11.63 -5.08 22.46
C SER A 219 10.56 -4.60 21.48
N ARG A 220 10.70 -3.37 20.98
CA ARG A 220 9.76 -2.78 20.01
C ARG A 220 10.24 -2.95 18.56
N GLU A 221 11.07 -3.97 18.27
CA GLU A 221 11.63 -4.21 16.93
C GLU A 221 10.56 -4.47 15.84
N SER A 222 9.37 -4.95 16.20
CA SER A 222 8.22 -5.13 15.29
C SER A 222 7.31 -3.90 15.18
N ALA A 223 7.55 -2.84 15.96
CA ALA A 223 6.59 -1.73 16.08
C ALA A 223 6.33 -1.01 14.75
N GLY A 224 7.32 -0.91 13.86
CA GLY A 224 7.14 -0.28 12.55
C GLY A 224 6.14 -1.01 11.65
N GLU A 225 6.13 -2.34 11.68
CA GLU A 225 5.16 -3.19 10.95
C GLU A 225 3.79 -3.15 11.62
N VAL A 226 3.74 -3.27 12.95
CA VAL A 226 2.49 -3.27 13.72
C VAL A 226 1.75 -1.95 13.63
N ILE A 227 2.47 -0.83 13.65
CA ILE A 227 1.88 0.47 13.40
C ILE A 227 1.42 0.54 11.93
N CYS A 228 2.27 0.19 10.95
CA CYS A 228 1.91 0.27 9.53
C CYS A 228 0.63 -0.48 9.16
N ILE A 229 0.53 -1.76 9.52
CA ILE A 229 -0.64 -2.60 9.21
C ILE A 229 -1.84 -2.19 10.08
N GLY A 230 -1.59 -1.80 11.33
CA GLY A 230 -2.62 -1.28 12.22
C GLY A 230 -3.30 -0.04 11.65
N THR A 231 -2.53 0.94 11.17
CA THR A 231 -3.02 2.17 10.55
C THR A 231 -3.99 1.92 9.39
N GLN A 232 -3.75 0.87 8.61
CA GLN A 232 -4.57 0.53 7.46
C GLN A 232 -5.98 0.04 7.84
N VAL A 233 -6.13 -0.59 9.02
CA VAL A 233 -7.43 -0.93 9.61
C VAL A 233 -8.02 0.27 10.36
N VAL A 234 -7.17 1.05 11.06
CA VAL A 234 -7.57 2.27 11.78
C VAL A 234 -8.26 3.26 10.85
N ALA A 235 -7.80 3.40 9.60
CA ALA A 235 -8.43 4.27 8.58
C ALA A 235 -9.86 3.87 8.16
N TYR A 236 -10.35 2.68 8.55
CA TYR A 236 -11.75 2.27 8.40
C TYR A 236 -12.62 2.60 9.62
N VAL A 237 -12.03 3.13 10.70
CA VAL A 237 -12.72 3.45 11.95
C VAL A 237 -12.54 4.93 12.33
N GLU A 238 -11.30 5.43 12.28
CA GLU A 238 -10.91 6.82 12.56
C GLU A 238 -10.84 7.65 11.25
N PRO A 239 -10.89 8.99 11.30
CA PRO A 239 -10.79 9.81 10.10
C PRO A 239 -9.47 9.55 9.37
N VAL A 240 -9.53 9.23 8.07
CA VAL A 240 -8.34 8.81 7.32
C VAL A 240 -7.19 9.81 7.44
N GLN A 241 -7.47 11.12 7.37
CA GLN A 241 -6.48 12.19 7.48
C GLN A 241 -5.67 12.10 8.80
N ALA A 242 -6.33 11.79 9.92
CA ALA A 242 -5.69 11.62 11.22
C ALA A 242 -4.96 10.27 11.33
N ALA A 243 -5.55 9.20 10.78
CA ALA A 243 -4.92 7.89 10.76
C ALA A 243 -3.57 7.89 10.02
N LEU A 244 -3.39 8.74 8.99
CA LEU A 244 -2.15 8.76 8.21
C LEU A 244 -0.92 9.15 9.02
N GLU A 245 -1.08 10.00 10.04
CA GLU A 245 0.03 10.48 10.88
C GLU A 245 0.75 9.33 11.60
N TYR A 246 0.04 8.24 11.91
CA TYR A 246 0.64 7.04 12.48
C TYR A 246 1.71 6.39 11.57
N HIS A 247 1.74 6.66 10.26
CA HIS A 247 2.84 6.17 9.40
C HIS A 247 4.18 6.86 9.69
N ASP A 248 4.18 8.09 10.19
CA ASP A 248 5.41 8.77 10.63
C ASP A 248 5.94 8.14 11.93
N ASP A 249 5.05 7.76 12.87
CA ASP A 249 5.38 6.96 14.05
C ASP A 249 5.93 5.57 13.67
N GLY A 250 5.30 4.91 12.70
CA GLY A 250 5.72 3.62 12.17
C GLY A 250 7.09 3.68 11.50
N TYR A 251 7.35 4.72 10.72
CA TYR A 251 8.66 5.02 10.13
C TYR A 251 9.73 5.22 11.20
N ALA A 252 9.47 6.09 12.19
CA ALA A 252 10.42 6.38 13.26
C ALA A 252 10.74 5.12 14.10
N ALA A 253 9.72 4.31 14.40
CA ALA A 253 9.88 3.04 15.11
C ALA A 253 10.72 2.03 14.30
N ALA A 254 10.47 1.89 13.00
CA ALA A 254 11.23 1.00 12.11
C ALA A 254 12.71 1.42 12.04
N MET A 255 12.97 2.72 11.81
CA MET A 255 14.31 3.28 11.71
C MET A 255 15.14 3.11 12.99
N ALA A 256 14.52 3.18 14.18
CA ALA A 256 15.19 2.97 15.46
C ALA A 256 15.90 1.61 15.55
N TYR A 257 15.23 0.56 15.07
CA TYR A 257 15.69 -0.83 15.14
C TYR A 257 16.44 -1.28 13.87
N GLY A 258 16.54 -0.42 12.86
CA GLY A 258 17.23 -0.70 11.60
C GLY A 258 16.38 -1.46 10.57
N ASP A 259 15.05 -1.48 10.72
CA ASP A 259 14.15 -2.07 9.71
C ASP A 259 13.90 -1.08 8.57
N VAL A 260 14.85 -1.07 7.64
CA VAL A 260 14.85 -0.22 6.45
C VAL A 260 13.69 -0.55 5.50
N ILE A 261 13.18 -1.79 5.50
CA ILE A 261 12.00 -2.12 4.69
C ILE A 261 10.73 -1.56 5.33
N GLN A 262 10.47 -1.76 6.62
CA GLN A 262 9.24 -1.23 7.22
C GLN A 262 9.22 0.30 7.26
N ALA A 263 10.40 0.94 7.33
CA ALA A 263 10.54 2.36 7.07
C ALA A 263 10.10 2.75 5.65
N ALA A 264 10.50 2.00 4.62
CA ALA A 264 10.04 2.24 3.25
C ALA A 264 8.54 1.95 3.05
N VAL A 265 8.02 0.86 3.63
CA VAL A 265 6.61 0.46 3.53
C VAL A 265 5.70 1.53 4.13
N ASN A 266 6.03 2.06 5.31
CA ASN A 266 5.30 3.19 5.92
C ASN A 266 5.31 4.42 5.00
N ASN A 267 6.44 4.79 4.40
CA ASN A 267 6.53 5.90 3.44
C ASN A 267 5.66 5.67 2.19
N VAL A 268 5.62 4.44 1.65
CA VAL A 268 4.77 4.11 0.49
C VAL A 268 3.30 4.30 0.84
N PHE A 269 2.82 3.74 1.95
CA PHE A 269 1.43 3.88 2.38
C PHE A 269 1.08 5.34 2.71
N PHE A 270 1.98 6.08 3.37
CA PHE A 270 1.78 7.50 3.64
C PHE A 270 1.63 8.34 2.38
N CYS A 271 2.49 8.13 1.36
CA CYS A 271 2.40 8.82 0.08
C CYS A 271 1.10 8.46 -0.67
N MET A 272 0.75 7.16 -0.72
CA MET A 272 -0.51 6.69 -1.33
C MET A 272 -1.73 7.31 -0.65
N SER A 273 -1.82 7.18 0.67
CA SER A 273 -3.01 7.62 1.40
C SER A 273 -3.10 9.15 1.51
N SER A 274 -1.97 9.88 1.59
CA SER A 274 -1.99 11.36 1.57
C SER A 274 -2.62 11.90 0.29
N PHE A 275 -2.26 11.29 -0.85
CA PHE A 275 -2.80 11.63 -2.16
C PHE A 275 -4.32 11.46 -2.22
N TRP A 276 -4.83 10.34 -1.72
CA TRP A 276 -6.28 10.06 -1.71
C TRP A 276 -7.06 10.87 -0.67
N ALA A 277 -6.46 11.18 0.48
CA ALA A 277 -7.07 11.92 1.58
C ALA A 277 -7.18 13.44 1.33
N GLY A 278 -6.89 13.91 0.10
CA GLY A 278 -7.02 15.33 -0.27
C GLY A 278 -5.92 16.24 0.27
N VAL A 279 -4.77 15.69 0.70
CA VAL A 279 -3.62 16.51 1.07
C VAL A 279 -3.17 17.32 -0.15
N ASN A 280 -2.88 18.61 0.05
CA ASN A 280 -2.41 19.52 -0.99
C ASN A 280 -1.30 18.88 -1.85
N LEU A 281 -1.39 19.06 -3.17
CA LEU A 281 -0.55 18.33 -4.12
C LEU A 281 0.93 18.71 -4.06
N GLN A 282 1.26 19.98 -3.76
CA GLN A 282 2.66 20.41 -3.57
C GLN A 282 3.27 19.75 -2.32
N THR A 283 2.51 19.69 -1.22
CA THR A 283 2.91 18.95 0.00
C THR A 283 3.09 17.46 -0.29
N THR A 284 2.23 16.88 -1.13
CA THR A 284 2.32 15.47 -1.54
C THR A 284 3.52 15.22 -2.46
N GLN A 285 3.84 16.13 -3.39
CA GLN A 285 5.04 16.10 -4.23
C GLN A 285 6.31 16.07 -3.37
N GLU A 286 6.43 16.96 -2.39
CA GLU A 286 7.58 16.99 -1.48
C GLU A 286 7.77 15.68 -0.71
N LYS A 287 6.68 15.11 -0.19
CA LYS A 287 6.68 13.82 0.51
C LYS A 287 7.16 12.70 -0.41
N CYS A 288 6.61 12.62 -1.63
CA CYS A 288 7.04 11.65 -2.64
C CYS A 288 8.54 11.80 -2.97
N THR A 289 9.04 13.02 -3.16
CA THR A 289 10.48 13.28 -3.44
C THR A 289 11.39 12.82 -2.29
N LYS A 290 11.00 13.10 -1.03
CA LYS A 290 11.74 12.64 0.17
C LYS A 290 11.75 11.11 0.26
N ALA A 291 10.59 10.46 0.05
CA ALA A 291 10.44 9.01 0.07
C ALA A 291 11.24 8.31 -1.05
N ILE A 292 11.20 8.84 -2.28
CA ILE A 292 11.96 8.32 -3.43
C ILE A 292 13.45 8.38 -3.13
N LYS A 293 13.97 9.52 -2.65
CA LYS A 293 15.39 9.65 -2.30
C LYS A 293 15.81 8.64 -1.23
N PHE A 294 15.02 8.47 -0.16
CA PHE A 294 15.29 7.47 0.88
C PHE A 294 15.36 6.05 0.30
N MET A 295 14.46 5.70 -0.62
CA MET A 295 14.44 4.38 -1.26
C MET A 295 15.59 4.20 -2.28
N GLU A 296 16.01 5.27 -2.96
CA GLU A 296 17.18 5.29 -3.85
C GLU A 296 18.48 5.07 -3.05
N ASP A 297 18.70 5.85 -1.98
CA ASP A 297 19.84 5.74 -1.05
C ASP A 297 19.95 4.32 -0.43
N LYS A 298 18.80 3.63 -0.27
CA LYS A 298 18.70 2.28 0.27
C LYS A 298 18.51 1.17 -0.78
N LYS A 299 18.56 1.49 -2.08
CA LYS A 299 18.42 0.56 -3.22
C LYS A 299 17.12 -0.26 -3.23
N LEU A 300 16.04 0.30 -2.70
CA LEU A 300 14.73 -0.34 -2.55
C LEU A 300 13.82 -0.13 -3.77
N VAL A 301 14.24 -0.66 -4.92
CA VAL A 301 13.67 -0.32 -6.24
C VAL A 301 12.16 -0.60 -6.36
N ILE A 302 11.66 -1.72 -5.80
CA ILE A 302 10.23 -2.07 -5.84
C ILE A 302 9.36 -0.99 -5.16
N PHE A 303 9.77 -0.50 -3.98
CA PHE A 303 9.04 0.52 -3.24
C PHE A 303 9.18 1.89 -3.91
N MET A 304 10.39 2.23 -4.37
CA MET A 304 10.67 3.47 -5.12
C MET A 304 9.76 3.60 -6.35
N THR A 305 9.66 2.53 -7.15
CA THR A 305 8.86 2.50 -8.39
C THR A 305 7.37 2.73 -8.12
N LYS A 306 6.84 2.20 -7.01
CA LYS A 306 5.45 2.48 -6.58
C LYS A 306 5.23 3.95 -6.26
N VAL A 307 6.16 4.62 -5.56
CA VAL A 307 6.06 6.06 -5.26
C VAL A 307 6.19 6.91 -6.53
N GLN A 308 7.08 6.52 -7.46
CA GLN A 308 7.25 7.22 -8.75
C GLN A 308 5.97 7.25 -9.60
N TYR A 309 5.14 6.20 -9.59
CA TYR A 309 3.84 6.24 -10.28
C TYR A 309 2.81 7.16 -9.62
N ILE A 310 2.85 7.32 -8.29
CA ILE A 310 2.01 8.31 -7.59
C ILE A 310 2.50 9.72 -7.91
N GLN A 311 3.82 9.92 -7.90
CA GLN A 311 4.44 11.20 -8.25
C GLN A 311 4.10 11.63 -9.69
N HIS A 312 4.04 10.71 -10.66
CA HIS A 312 3.56 10.99 -12.02
C HIS A 312 2.13 11.56 -12.01
N SER A 313 1.21 10.95 -11.26
CA SER A 313 -0.16 11.43 -11.11
C SER A 313 -0.21 12.83 -10.48
N VAL A 314 0.60 13.07 -9.45
CA VAL A 314 0.74 14.40 -8.82
C VAL A 314 1.25 15.43 -9.83
N PHE A 315 2.29 15.15 -10.61
CA PHE A 315 2.80 16.05 -11.65
C PHE A 315 1.75 16.38 -12.72
N LYS A 316 0.99 15.38 -13.20
CA LYS A 316 -0.10 15.62 -14.18
C LYS A 316 -1.24 16.46 -13.61
N LEU A 317 -1.59 16.28 -12.34
CA LEU A 317 -2.61 17.10 -11.67
C LEU A 317 -2.14 18.53 -11.41
N ILE A 318 -0.90 18.73 -10.97
CA ILE A 318 -0.30 20.07 -10.81
C ILE A 318 -0.14 20.75 -12.18
N GLY A 319 0.10 19.99 -13.26
CA GLY A 319 0.29 20.52 -14.61
C GLY A 319 1.75 20.86 -14.92
N THR A 320 2.71 20.14 -14.33
CA THR A 320 4.14 20.32 -14.58
C THR A 320 4.61 19.45 -15.75
N ASP A 321 5.59 19.96 -16.51
CA ASP A 321 6.34 19.17 -17.51
C ASP A 321 7.38 18.22 -16.87
N GLU A 322 7.50 18.20 -15.54
CA GLU A 322 8.32 17.22 -14.82
C GLU A 322 7.81 15.79 -15.04
N GLU A 323 8.74 14.87 -15.33
CA GLU A 323 8.49 13.44 -15.43
C GLU A 323 9.33 12.66 -14.40
N PRO A 324 8.80 11.60 -13.76
CA PRO A 324 9.55 10.83 -12.78
C PRO A 324 10.73 10.10 -13.41
N LYS A 325 11.85 10.04 -12.66
CA LYS A 325 13.08 9.35 -13.08
C LYS A 325 12.98 7.84 -12.89
N PHE A 326 12.26 7.16 -13.79
CA PHE A 326 12.20 5.70 -13.80
C PHE A 326 13.57 5.10 -14.15
N VAL A 327 14.08 4.21 -13.29
CA VAL A 327 15.28 3.41 -13.57
C VAL A 327 14.92 2.19 -14.42
N SER A 328 15.86 1.68 -15.22
CA SER A 328 15.65 0.52 -16.10
C SER A 328 15.21 -0.74 -15.35
N GLU A 329 15.73 -0.96 -14.14
CA GLU A 329 15.30 -2.05 -13.25
C GLU A 329 13.81 -1.95 -12.88
N GLY A 330 13.28 -0.73 -12.71
CA GLY A 330 11.86 -0.47 -12.45
C GLY A 330 10.93 -0.92 -13.59
N GLN A 331 11.40 -0.86 -14.85
CA GLN A 331 10.66 -1.35 -16.01
C GLN A 331 10.58 -2.90 -16.01
N ASN A 332 11.69 -3.57 -15.65
CA ASN A 332 11.71 -5.04 -15.48
C ASN A 332 10.82 -5.48 -14.31
N ILE A 333 10.79 -4.70 -13.22
CA ILE A 333 9.89 -4.92 -12.08
C ILE A 333 8.43 -4.75 -12.50
N LEU A 334 8.08 -3.74 -13.30
CA LEU A 334 6.71 -3.59 -13.82
C LEU A 334 6.28 -4.81 -14.66
N ALA A 335 7.17 -5.42 -15.43
CA ALA A 335 6.85 -6.62 -16.21
C ALA A 335 6.59 -7.87 -15.33
N THR A 336 7.23 -7.96 -14.17
CA THR A 336 7.30 -9.20 -13.36
C THR A 336 6.55 -9.16 -12.03
N ASN A 337 6.30 -7.98 -11.44
CA ASN A 337 5.70 -7.83 -10.12
C ASN A 337 4.25 -7.32 -10.21
N ASN A 338 3.27 -8.17 -9.91
CA ASN A 338 1.86 -7.82 -9.97
C ASN A 338 1.50 -6.66 -9.03
N SER A 339 2.06 -6.60 -7.81
CA SER A 339 1.82 -5.49 -6.88
C SER A 339 2.27 -4.13 -7.43
N VAL A 340 3.23 -4.09 -8.36
CA VAL A 340 3.65 -2.87 -9.07
C VAL A 340 2.76 -2.59 -10.28
N LYS A 341 2.38 -3.62 -11.06
CA LYS A 341 1.38 -3.50 -12.16
C LYS A 341 0.06 -2.90 -11.68
N THR A 342 -0.45 -3.38 -10.56
CA THR A 342 -1.73 -2.96 -9.99
C THR A 342 -1.70 -1.47 -9.61
N VAL A 343 -0.59 -0.96 -9.06
CA VAL A 343 -0.40 0.49 -8.81
C VAL A 343 -0.31 1.26 -10.14
N TYR A 344 0.48 0.77 -11.10
CA TYR A 344 0.68 1.44 -12.39
C TYR A 344 -0.60 1.61 -13.21
N PHE A 345 -1.33 0.52 -13.46
CA PHE A 345 -2.56 0.57 -14.27
C PHE A 345 -3.68 1.32 -13.55
N TYR A 346 -3.76 1.23 -12.21
CA TYR A 346 -4.71 2.02 -11.44
C TYR A 346 -4.44 3.52 -11.57
N GLN A 347 -3.19 3.96 -11.38
CA GLN A 347 -2.82 5.37 -11.52
C GLN A 347 -3.07 5.89 -12.95
N LYS A 348 -2.78 5.09 -13.98
CA LYS A 348 -3.13 5.43 -15.37
C LYS A 348 -4.64 5.51 -15.61
N ALA A 349 -5.43 4.57 -15.08
CA ALA A 349 -6.89 4.61 -15.19
C ALA A 349 -7.49 5.84 -14.49
N TYR A 350 -7.02 6.15 -13.27
CA TYR A 350 -7.42 7.31 -12.49
C TYR A 350 -7.09 8.64 -13.22
N ILE A 351 -5.87 8.80 -13.74
CA ILE A 351 -5.49 10.02 -14.48
C ILE A 351 -6.29 10.16 -15.77
N ASN A 352 -6.43 9.09 -16.55
CA ASN A 352 -7.24 9.12 -17.77
C ASN A 352 -8.71 9.47 -17.47
N PHE A 353 -9.30 8.93 -16.40
CA PHE A 353 -10.65 9.27 -15.96
C PHE A 353 -10.76 10.75 -15.56
N THR A 354 -9.82 11.22 -14.74
CA THR A 354 -9.78 12.60 -14.22
C THR A 354 -9.64 13.62 -15.36
N PHE A 355 -8.87 13.31 -16.40
CA PHE A 355 -8.75 14.13 -17.62
C PHE A 355 -9.71 13.70 -18.76
N ARG A 356 -10.75 12.93 -18.45
CA ARG A 356 -11.85 12.52 -19.36
C ARG A 356 -11.43 11.81 -20.65
N SER A 357 -10.25 11.18 -20.66
CA SER A 357 -9.76 10.32 -21.74
C SER A 357 -10.47 8.97 -21.72
N TYR A 358 -11.50 8.80 -22.55
CA TYR A 358 -12.36 7.61 -22.56
C TYR A 358 -11.61 6.31 -22.89
N GLU A 359 -10.95 6.24 -24.06
CA GLU A 359 -10.22 5.03 -24.48
C GLU A 359 -9.08 4.69 -23.51
N GLY A 360 -8.31 5.70 -23.08
CA GLY A 360 -7.24 5.51 -22.10
C GLY A 360 -7.76 5.00 -20.75
N THR A 361 -8.95 5.42 -20.33
CA THR A 361 -9.59 4.91 -19.10
C THR A 361 -10.01 3.47 -19.29
N LYS A 362 -10.74 3.17 -20.36
CA LYS A 362 -11.26 1.82 -20.69
C LYS A 362 -10.13 0.78 -20.80
N GLU A 363 -9.04 1.14 -21.49
CA GLU A 363 -7.87 0.28 -21.63
C GLU A 363 -7.19 0.01 -20.28
N ASN A 364 -6.87 1.07 -19.52
CA ASN A 364 -6.09 0.92 -18.30
C ASN A 364 -6.90 0.34 -17.14
N ILE A 365 -8.21 0.59 -17.06
CA ILE A 365 -9.07 -0.11 -16.09
C ILE A 365 -9.20 -1.60 -16.42
N GLY A 366 -9.26 -1.97 -17.70
CA GLY A 366 -9.22 -3.37 -18.13
C GLY A 366 -7.93 -4.08 -17.70
N LYS A 367 -6.77 -3.45 -17.96
CA LYS A 367 -5.45 -3.97 -17.53
C LYS A 367 -5.29 -4.03 -16.02
N TYR A 368 -5.83 -3.05 -15.28
CA TYR A 368 -5.88 -3.07 -13.82
C TYR A 368 -6.70 -4.28 -13.34
N LEU A 369 -7.95 -4.40 -13.79
CA LEU A 369 -8.86 -5.49 -13.40
C LEU A 369 -8.27 -6.87 -13.71
N ALA A 370 -7.56 -7.02 -14.82
CA ALA A 370 -6.86 -8.24 -15.20
C ALA A 370 -5.68 -8.64 -14.30
N CYS A 371 -5.18 -7.75 -13.44
CA CYS A 371 -4.08 -8.04 -12.51
C CYS A 371 -4.39 -7.87 -11.02
N ILE A 372 -5.62 -7.48 -10.63
CA ILE A 372 -5.96 -7.38 -9.18
C ILE A 372 -6.11 -8.74 -8.51
N GLY A 373 -6.64 -9.73 -9.23
CA GLY A 373 -6.84 -11.08 -8.71
C GLY A 373 -5.52 -11.62 -8.16
N ASN A 374 -5.52 -12.01 -6.88
CA ASN A 374 -4.33 -12.46 -6.14
C ASN A 374 -3.32 -11.36 -5.71
N THR A 375 -3.71 -10.07 -5.58
CA THR A 375 -2.73 -9.01 -5.17
C THR A 375 -2.60 -8.80 -3.65
N TRP A 376 -3.64 -9.02 -2.83
CA TRP A 376 -3.64 -8.59 -1.42
C TRP A 376 -4.20 -9.60 -0.41
N ALA A 377 -3.39 -9.88 0.62
CA ALA A 377 -3.80 -10.64 1.81
C ALA A 377 -4.55 -9.76 2.82
N ASN A 378 -3.96 -8.61 3.15
CA ASN A 378 -4.39 -7.67 4.20
C ASN A 378 -5.48 -6.69 3.71
N LEU A 379 -6.19 -6.03 4.64
CA LEU A 379 -7.01 -4.87 4.33
C LEU A 379 -6.14 -3.60 4.24
N PHE A 380 -6.29 -2.83 3.16
CA PHE A 380 -5.59 -1.56 2.93
C PHE A 380 -6.59 -0.47 2.57
N ILE A 381 -6.39 0.76 3.04
CA ILE A 381 -7.33 1.87 2.77
C ILE A 381 -7.44 2.19 1.26
N ASN A 382 -6.39 1.88 0.50
CA ASN A 382 -6.41 1.94 -0.96
C ASN A 382 -7.54 1.10 -1.57
N HIS A 383 -7.99 0.01 -0.93
CA HIS A 383 -9.13 -0.77 -1.42
C HIS A 383 -10.42 0.06 -1.51
N ALA A 384 -10.66 0.95 -0.55
CA ALA A 384 -11.83 1.83 -0.58
C ALA A 384 -11.73 2.88 -1.70
N PHE A 385 -10.56 3.49 -1.88
CA PHE A 385 -10.32 4.42 -2.99
C PHE A 385 -10.37 3.72 -4.36
N HIS A 386 -9.83 2.50 -4.46
CA HIS A 386 -9.92 1.68 -5.66
C HIS A 386 -11.38 1.37 -5.98
N ALA A 387 -12.17 0.88 -5.02
CA ALA A 387 -13.61 0.65 -5.21
C ALA A 387 -14.34 1.92 -5.67
N PHE A 388 -14.05 3.07 -5.03
CA PHE A 388 -14.64 4.36 -5.40
C PHE A 388 -14.42 4.72 -6.87
N TYR A 389 -13.17 4.79 -7.32
CA TYR A 389 -12.86 5.16 -8.70
C TYR A 389 -13.24 4.06 -9.71
N ILE A 390 -13.18 2.78 -9.35
CA ILE A 390 -13.73 1.69 -10.17
C ILE A 390 -15.23 1.92 -10.38
N GLY A 391 -15.98 2.26 -9.33
CA GLY A 391 -17.41 2.53 -9.41
C GLY A 391 -17.74 3.71 -10.33
N LEU A 392 -17.05 4.85 -10.15
CA LEU A 392 -17.23 6.05 -10.98
C LEU A 392 -16.89 5.77 -12.46
N ILE A 393 -15.75 5.12 -12.71
CA ILE A 393 -15.34 4.71 -14.06
C ILE A 393 -16.39 3.78 -14.67
N SER A 394 -16.89 2.80 -13.90
CA SER A 394 -17.85 1.83 -14.42
C SER A 394 -19.17 2.49 -14.80
N PHE A 395 -19.75 3.34 -13.96
CA PHE A 395 -20.95 4.09 -14.32
C PHE A 395 -20.73 5.03 -15.52
N TRP A 396 -19.57 5.69 -15.60
CA TRP A 396 -19.24 6.54 -16.75
C TRP A 396 -19.09 5.73 -18.06
N LEU A 397 -18.40 4.60 -18.03
CA LEU A 397 -18.28 3.69 -19.18
C LEU A 397 -19.66 3.16 -19.60
N ALA A 398 -20.49 2.73 -18.65
CA ALA A 398 -21.84 2.24 -18.91
C ALA A 398 -22.73 3.25 -19.68
N ARG A 399 -22.61 4.55 -19.41
CA ARG A 399 -23.36 5.60 -20.16
C ARG A 399 -22.82 5.87 -21.55
N LYS A 400 -21.57 5.52 -21.84
CA LYS A 400 -20.91 5.77 -23.14
C LYS A 400 -20.84 4.54 -24.04
N SER A 401 -20.76 3.33 -23.49
CA SER A 401 -20.83 2.07 -24.23
C SER A 401 -22.26 1.53 -24.30
N GLY A 402 -22.75 1.23 -25.51
CA GLY A 402 -24.08 0.59 -25.69
C GLY A 402 -24.22 -0.83 -25.11
N ASP A 403 -23.15 -1.40 -24.57
CA ASP A 403 -23.10 -2.66 -23.83
C ASP A 403 -22.72 -2.39 -22.36
N GLY A 404 -23.65 -1.77 -21.63
CA GLY A 404 -23.38 -1.20 -20.29
C GLY A 404 -23.56 -2.17 -19.12
N ASN A 405 -24.13 -3.37 -19.31
CA ASN A 405 -24.60 -4.22 -18.21
C ASN A 405 -23.48 -4.65 -17.25
N GLN A 406 -22.35 -5.14 -17.77
CA GLN A 406 -21.21 -5.55 -16.94
C GLN A 406 -20.63 -4.38 -16.13
N TRP A 407 -20.64 -3.17 -16.71
CA TRP A 407 -20.18 -1.95 -16.04
C TRP A 407 -21.16 -1.46 -14.97
N ILE A 408 -22.48 -1.52 -15.23
CA ILE A 408 -23.50 -1.19 -14.22
C ILE A 408 -23.34 -2.10 -13.00
N GLU A 409 -23.16 -3.41 -13.19
CA GLU A 409 -23.05 -4.35 -12.08
C GLU A 409 -21.76 -4.13 -11.27
N ARG A 410 -20.63 -3.93 -11.96
CA ARG A 410 -19.36 -3.54 -11.32
C ARG A 410 -19.47 -2.24 -10.52
N GLY A 411 -20.24 -1.27 -11.01
CA GLY A 411 -20.54 -0.03 -10.31
C GLY A 411 -21.33 -0.27 -9.02
N LYS A 412 -22.37 -1.11 -9.07
CA LYS A 412 -23.18 -1.48 -7.89
C LYS A 412 -22.39 -2.23 -6.83
N LEU A 413 -21.55 -3.21 -7.21
CA LEU A 413 -20.69 -3.93 -6.28
C LEU A 413 -19.75 -2.97 -5.54
N SER A 414 -19.15 -2.03 -6.27
CA SER A 414 -18.29 -0.98 -5.72
C SER A 414 -19.05 -0.05 -4.75
N LYS A 415 -20.27 0.33 -5.11
CA LYS A 415 -21.17 1.14 -4.27
C LYS A 415 -21.57 0.42 -2.99
N LEU A 416 -21.88 -0.88 -3.07
CA LEU A 416 -22.30 -1.68 -1.93
C LEU A 416 -21.15 -1.91 -0.93
N ALA A 417 -19.92 -2.11 -1.42
CA ALA A 417 -18.73 -2.18 -0.56
C ALA A 417 -18.51 -0.87 0.22
N LEU A 418 -18.58 0.29 -0.46
CA LEU A 418 -18.47 1.59 0.18
C LEU A 418 -19.62 1.90 1.15
N LYS A 419 -20.84 1.45 0.85
CA LYS A 419 -21.96 1.54 1.79
C LYS A 419 -21.67 0.77 3.08
N LYS A 420 -21.21 -0.50 2.99
CA LYS A 420 -20.83 -1.29 4.18
C LYS A 420 -19.73 -0.61 4.98
N TRP A 421 -18.70 -0.05 4.33
CA TRP A 421 -17.65 0.67 5.04
C TRP A 421 -18.15 1.99 5.68
N ALA A 422 -19.10 2.69 5.06
CA ALA A 422 -19.73 3.88 5.64
C ALA A 422 -20.50 3.59 6.95
N GLU A 423 -20.96 2.35 7.17
CA GLU A 423 -21.53 1.91 8.45
C GLU A 423 -20.48 1.83 9.58
N SER A 424 -19.20 1.61 9.23
CA SER A 424 -18.07 1.62 10.18
C SER A 424 -17.42 3.01 10.37
N SER A 425 -17.47 3.87 9.35
CA SER A 425 -16.88 5.21 9.38
C SER A 425 -17.55 6.11 8.34
N SER A 426 -18.52 6.93 8.76
CA SER A 426 -19.18 7.88 7.86
C SER A 426 -18.19 8.89 7.27
N TRP A 427 -17.28 9.41 8.09
CA TRP A 427 -16.36 10.48 7.69
C TRP A 427 -15.40 10.09 6.57
N THR A 428 -15.00 8.82 6.44
CA THR A 428 -14.08 8.39 5.37
C THR A 428 -14.83 7.97 4.10
N PHE A 429 -16.05 7.44 4.20
CA PHE A 429 -16.70 6.70 3.10
C PHE A 429 -18.06 7.23 2.64
N GLU A 430 -18.75 8.06 3.44
CA GLU A 430 -20.12 8.49 3.12
C GLU A 430 -20.20 9.30 1.82
N ASN A 431 -19.30 10.28 1.63
CA ASN A 431 -19.27 11.12 0.45
C ASN A 431 -19.03 10.31 -0.84
N LYS A 432 -18.15 9.31 -0.78
CA LYS A 432 -17.85 8.36 -1.87
C LYS A 432 -19.07 7.51 -2.21
N TRP A 433 -19.77 7.00 -1.19
CA TRP A 433 -21.00 6.24 -1.37
C TRP A 433 -22.10 7.11 -2.02
N TYR A 434 -22.34 8.33 -1.52
CA TYR A 434 -23.33 9.24 -2.13
C TYR A 434 -23.00 9.59 -3.58
N LEU A 435 -21.73 9.80 -3.94
CA LEU A 435 -21.38 10.09 -5.32
C LEU A 435 -21.63 8.90 -6.25
N LEU A 436 -21.44 7.67 -5.77
CA LEU A 436 -21.82 6.45 -6.51
C LEU A 436 -23.34 6.26 -6.60
N GLU A 437 -24.12 6.61 -5.57
CA GLU A 437 -25.59 6.66 -5.66
C GLU A 437 -26.07 7.68 -6.70
N ALA A 438 -25.38 8.83 -6.82
CA ALA A 438 -25.66 9.86 -7.83
C ALA A 438 -25.39 9.35 -9.24
N GLU A 439 -24.20 8.78 -9.48
CA GLU A 439 -23.79 8.23 -10.77
C GLU A 439 -24.65 7.04 -11.21
N GLU A 440 -25.05 6.14 -10.30
CA GLU A 440 -25.99 5.06 -10.62
C GLU A 440 -27.38 5.61 -10.95
N SER A 441 -27.88 6.56 -10.15
CA SER A 441 -29.18 7.20 -10.40
C SER A 441 -29.20 7.89 -11.77
N PHE A 442 -28.08 8.49 -12.17
CA PHE A 442 -27.90 9.08 -13.49
C PHE A 442 -27.91 8.00 -14.60
N CYS A 443 -27.16 6.90 -14.46
CA CYS A 443 -27.22 5.77 -15.40
C CYS A 443 -28.64 5.22 -15.59
N ASN A 444 -29.40 5.13 -14.50
CA ASN A 444 -30.77 4.63 -14.50
C ASN A 444 -31.83 5.66 -14.91
N ASN A 445 -31.42 6.86 -15.36
CA ASN A 445 -32.28 8.00 -15.70
C ASN A 445 -33.20 8.51 -14.56
N ASN A 446 -32.88 8.18 -13.30
CA ASN A 446 -33.55 8.70 -12.12
C ASN A 446 -32.94 10.04 -11.71
N TYR A 447 -33.20 11.08 -12.52
CA TYR A 447 -32.54 12.37 -12.40
C TYR A 447 -32.83 13.10 -11.08
N ASP A 448 -33.98 12.89 -10.45
CA ASP A 448 -34.30 13.55 -9.17
C ASP A 448 -33.55 12.93 -7.98
N ALA A 449 -33.35 11.60 -8.00
CA ALA A 449 -32.44 10.94 -7.08
C ALA A 449 -30.98 11.39 -7.33
N ALA A 450 -30.55 11.47 -8.59
CA ALA A 450 -29.20 11.89 -8.95
C ALA A 450 -28.86 13.28 -8.40
N LYS A 451 -29.74 14.29 -8.61
CA LYS A 451 -29.61 15.64 -8.03
C LYS A 451 -29.39 15.58 -6.51
N THR A 452 -30.28 14.87 -5.82
CA THR A 452 -30.28 14.74 -4.35
C THR A 452 -28.98 14.11 -3.85
N TYR A 453 -28.44 13.12 -4.55
CA TYR A 453 -27.21 12.45 -4.16
C TYR A 453 -25.94 13.24 -4.52
N TYR A 454 -25.93 14.02 -5.62
CA TYR A 454 -24.83 14.96 -5.88
C TYR A 454 -24.74 16.04 -4.79
N ASP A 455 -25.87 16.66 -4.42
CA ASP A 455 -25.91 17.69 -3.37
C ASP A 455 -25.41 17.13 -2.01
N LYS A 456 -25.78 15.88 -1.69
CA LYS A 456 -25.27 15.15 -0.50
C LYS A 456 -23.78 14.82 -0.59
N ALA A 457 -23.30 14.37 -1.74
CA ALA A 457 -21.89 14.01 -1.95
C ALA A 457 -20.98 15.24 -1.80
N ILE A 458 -21.36 16.37 -2.39
CA ILE A 458 -20.65 17.66 -2.26
C ILE A 458 -20.62 18.10 -0.80
N SER A 459 -21.78 18.09 -0.13
CA SER A 459 -21.89 18.51 1.29
C SER A 459 -21.06 17.61 2.22
N SER A 460 -21.16 16.29 2.08
CA SER A 460 -20.40 15.34 2.91
C SER A 460 -18.90 15.40 2.62
N ALA A 461 -18.47 15.61 1.36
CA ALA A 461 -17.06 15.77 1.02
C ALA A 461 -16.46 17.02 1.69
N LYS A 462 -17.21 18.13 1.68
CA LYS A 462 -16.85 19.39 2.33
C LYS A 462 -16.76 19.26 3.86
N ASP A 463 -17.80 18.71 4.48
CA ASP A 463 -17.87 18.53 5.93
C ASP A 463 -16.75 17.62 6.46
N HIS A 464 -16.40 16.58 5.69
CA HIS A 464 -15.31 15.64 5.98
C HIS A 464 -13.95 16.04 5.40
N LYS A 465 -13.83 17.24 4.79
CA LYS A 465 -12.58 17.84 4.29
C LYS A 465 -11.85 17.05 3.20
N PHE A 466 -12.57 16.32 2.35
CA PHE A 466 -12.04 15.72 1.12
C PHE A 466 -12.12 16.70 -0.04
N ILE A 467 -11.25 17.71 -0.07
CA ILE A 467 -11.31 18.79 -1.05
C ILE A 467 -11.17 18.31 -2.51
N ASN A 468 -10.39 17.25 -2.73
CA ASN A 468 -10.24 16.56 -4.00
C ASN A 468 -11.54 15.86 -4.46
N GLU A 469 -12.34 15.37 -3.52
CA GLU A 469 -13.61 14.69 -3.80
C GLU A 469 -14.80 15.67 -3.83
N GLU A 470 -14.74 16.80 -3.12
CA GLU A 470 -15.66 17.95 -3.29
C GLU A 470 -15.53 18.50 -4.71
N ALA A 471 -14.29 18.75 -5.19
CA ALA A 471 -14.03 19.17 -6.56
C ALA A 471 -14.58 18.18 -7.60
N LEU A 472 -14.34 16.88 -7.40
CA LEU A 472 -14.82 15.81 -8.28
C LEU A 472 -16.35 15.67 -8.28
N ALA A 473 -16.99 15.80 -7.11
CA ALA A 473 -18.44 15.73 -6.98
C ALA A 473 -19.11 16.93 -7.68
N CYS A 474 -18.57 18.14 -7.52
CA CYS A 474 -19.00 19.32 -8.26
C CYS A 474 -18.82 19.16 -9.77
N GLU A 475 -17.68 18.63 -10.23
CA GLU A 475 -17.42 18.39 -11.66
C GLU A 475 -18.43 17.38 -12.25
N LEU A 476 -18.67 16.25 -11.58
CA LEU A 476 -19.60 15.23 -12.05
C LEU A 476 -21.05 15.73 -12.05
N ALA A 477 -21.46 16.48 -11.01
CA ALA A 477 -22.74 17.15 -10.96
C ALA A 477 -22.91 18.16 -12.11
N ALA A 478 -21.84 18.91 -12.44
CA ALA A 478 -21.85 19.85 -13.57
C ALA A 478 -22.05 19.15 -14.92
N TYR A 479 -21.36 18.02 -15.16
CA TYR A 479 -21.60 17.18 -16.35
C TYR A 479 -23.03 16.66 -16.42
N PHE A 480 -23.60 16.22 -15.30
CA PHE A 480 -25.00 15.79 -15.21
C PHE A 480 -25.97 16.92 -15.59
N TYR A 481 -25.82 18.12 -15.03
CA TYR A 481 -26.67 19.26 -15.39
C TYR A 481 -26.47 19.72 -16.85
N LEU A 482 -25.26 19.59 -17.40
CA LEU A 482 -24.98 19.88 -18.81
C LEU A 482 -25.68 18.88 -19.75
N GLU A 483 -25.68 17.58 -19.44
CA GLU A 483 -26.42 16.57 -20.23
C GLU A 483 -27.95 16.77 -20.10
N LEU A 484 -28.45 17.33 -18.99
CA LEU A 484 -29.85 17.79 -18.86
C LEU A 484 -30.15 19.16 -19.53
N GLY A 485 -29.16 19.78 -20.19
CA GLY A 485 -29.30 21.08 -20.85
C GLY A 485 -29.35 22.30 -19.91
N GLN A 486 -29.15 22.12 -18.60
CA GLN A 486 -29.19 23.18 -17.58
C GLN A 486 -27.83 23.88 -17.48
N LYS A 487 -27.46 24.61 -18.54
CA LYS A 487 -26.12 25.21 -18.71
C LYS A 487 -25.69 26.13 -17.57
N ASP A 488 -26.59 26.96 -17.03
CA ASP A 488 -26.24 27.92 -15.97
C ASP A 488 -25.81 27.21 -14.69
N LYS A 489 -26.57 26.18 -14.28
CA LYS A 489 -26.23 25.36 -13.09
C LYS A 489 -25.00 24.48 -13.33
N ALA A 490 -24.80 24.00 -14.57
CA ALA A 490 -23.56 23.33 -14.94
C ALA A 490 -22.34 24.27 -14.80
N LEU A 491 -22.44 25.52 -15.28
CA LEU A 491 -21.36 26.51 -15.18
C LEU A 491 -21.05 26.86 -13.71
N GLU A 492 -22.07 27.06 -12.87
CA GLU A 492 -21.92 27.28 -11.42
C GLU A 492 -21.12 26.15 -10.74
N LEU A 493 -21.48 24.90 -11.03
CA LEU A 493 -20.80 23.73 -10.46
C LEU A 493 -19.40 23.50 -11.05
N PHE A 494 -19.16 23.84 -12.32
CA PHE A 494 -17.81 23.83 -12.90
C PHE A 494 -16.90 24.91 -12.28
N LEU A 495 -17.43 26.09 -11.97
CA LEU A 495 -16.71 27.15 -11.26
C LEU A 495 -16.30 26.69 -9.85
N LEU A 496 -17.23 26.08 -9.11
CA LEU A 496 -16.94 25.53 -7.78
C LEU A 496 -15.95 24.35 -7.85
N ALA A 497 -16.06 23.47 -8.84
CA ALA A 497 -15.08 22.41 -9.06
C ALA A 497 -13.68 22.98 -9.34
N HIS A 498 -13.58 24.02 -10.17
CA HIS A 498 -12.32 24.72 -10.46
C HIS A 498 -11.72 25.37 -9.20
N GLU A 499 -12.53 26.04 -8.37
CA GLU A 499 -12.11 26.60 -7.07
C GLU A 499 -11.48 25.52 -6.18
N LYS A 500 -12.16 24.38 -5.99
CA LYS A 500 -11.68 23.30 -5.11
C LYS A 500 -10.49 22.53 -5.69
N TYR A 501 -10.41 22.35 -7.01
CA TYR A 501 -9.18 21.84 -7.64
C TYR A 501 -8.00 22.80 -7.46
N HIS A 502 -8.22 24.12 -7.54
CA HIS A 502 -7.18 25.12 -7.33
C HIS A 502 -6.69 25.13 -5.88
N GLU A 503 -7.59 25.09 -4.89
CA GLU A 503 -7.23 24.96 -3.47
C GLU A 503 -6.46 23.66 -3.15
N TRP A 504 -6.82 22.54 -3.80
CA TRP A 504 -6.07 21.28 -3.68
C TRP A 504 -4.67 21.36 -4.34
N GLY A 505 -4.45 22.33 -5.23
CA GLY A 505 -3.20 22.53 -5.97
C GLY A 505 -3.15 21.83 -7.34
N ALA A 506 -4.30 21.38 -7.87
CA ALA A 506 -4.42 20.64 -9.12
C ALA A 506 -4.56 21.56 -10.34
N PHE A 507 -3.58 22.45 -10.57
CA PHE A 507 -3.68 23.49 -11.59
C PHE A 507 -3.76 22.94 -13.03
N GLY A 508 -3.10 21.83 -13.34
CA GLY A 508 -3.23 21.14 -14.63
C GLY A 508 -4.67 20.67 -14.89
N LYS A 509 -5.36 20.18 -13.85
CA LYS A 509 -6.78 19.85 -13.93
C LYS A 509 -7.67 21.10 -14.04
N CYS A 510 -7.31 22.20 -13.37
CA CYS A 510 -8.01 23.49 -13.52
C CYS A 510 -7.98 23.98 -14.98
N THR A 511 -6.81 24.00 -15.61
CA THR A 511 -6.62 24.37 -17.02
C THR A 511 -7.47 23.49 -17.95
N SER A 512 -7.39 22.15 -17.79
CA SER A 512 -8.19 21.21 -18.58
C SER A 512 -9.70 21.44 -18.43
N LEU A 513 -10.17 21.78 -17.22
CA LEU A 513 -11.58 22.07 -16.97
C LEU A 513 -12.01 23.40 -17.60
N TYR A 514 -11.18 24.44 -17.51
CA TYR A 514 -11.41 25.74 -18.13
C TYR A 514 -11.54 25.63 -19.66
N GLU A 515 -10.65 24.87 -20.31
CA GLU A 515 -10.68 24.62 -21.76
C GLU A 515 -11.97 23.88 -22.18
N PHE A 516 -12.38 22.88 -21.41
CA PHE A 516 -13.63 22.14 -21.65
C PHE A 516 -14.87 23.04 -21.53
N VAL A 517 -14.96 23.86 -20.47
CA VAL A 517 -16.11 24.76 -20.25
C VAL A 517 -16.17 25.84 -21.32
N SER A 518 -15.03 26.45 -21.64
CA SER A 518 -14.92 27.51 -22.65
C SER A 518 -15.36 27.04 -24.04
N SER A 519 -15.05 25.79 -24.39
CA SER A 519 -15.45 25.18 -25.67
C SER A 519 -16.89 24.65 -25.68
N SER A 520 -17.42 24.18 -24.54
CA SER A 520 -18.73 23.49 -24.47
C SER A 520 -19.91 24.39 -24.09
N ILE A 521 -19.67 25.44 -23.28
CA ILE A 521 -20.71 26.33 -22.75
C ILE A 521 -20.61 27.74 -23.36
N GLY A 522 -19.40 28.17 -23.71
CA GLY A 522 -19.10 29.54 -24.14
C GLY A 522 -18.42 30.33 -23.02
N THR A 523 -17.87 31.50 -23.34
CA THR A 523 -17.01 32.31 -22.45
C THR A 523 -17.77 32.91 -21.26
N GLY A 524 -17.97 32.11 -20.20
CA GLY A 524 -18.48 32.55 -18.89
C GLY A 524 -17.40 32.63 -17.80
N LEU A 525 -16.23 32.02 -18.02
CA LEU A 525 -15.04 32.20 -17.18
C LEU A 525 -14.27 33.42 -17.70
N THR A 526 -14.33 34.54 -16.98
CA THR A 526 -13.43 35.68 -17.23
C THR A 526 -12.16 35.53 -16.42
N ASP A 527 -11.00 35.77 -17.06
CA ASP A 527 -9.69 35.78 -16.41
C ASP A 527 -9.68 36.75 -15.21
N THR A 528 -9.79 36.20 -14.00
CA THR A 528 -9.53 36.89 -12.74
C THR A 528 -8.33 36.26 -12.05
N ASN A 529 -7.23 36.08 -12.80
CA ASN A 529 -5.86 35.87 -12.28
C ASN A 529 -4.76 36.03 -13.36
N THR A 530 -4.94 36.91 -14.34
CA THR A 530 -3.87 37.29 -15.30
C THR A 530 -2.93 38.35 -14.73
N ASP A 531 -2.26 38.03 -13.62
CA ASP A 531 -1.11 38.78 -13.12
C ASP A 531 -0.09 37.82 -12.49
N ILE A 532 0.81 37.28 -13.35
CA ILE A 532 2.02 36.47 -13.04
C ILE A 532 2.74 36.05 -14.33
N ARG A 533 2.03 35.96 -15.48
CA ARG A 533 2.55 35.44 -16.77
C ARG A 533 3.49 36.41 -17.52
N GLY A 534 4.32 37.14 -16.76
CA GLY A 534 5.14 38.26 -17.19
C GLY A 534 6.65 38.07 -17.08
N GLN A 535 7.17 36.84 -17.23
CA GLN A 535 8.60 36.63 -17.50
C GLN A 535 8.90 35.29 -18.21
N GLU A 536 9.97 35.30 -19.00
CA GLU A 536 10.62 34.17 -19.72
C GLU A 536 9.91 33.57 -20.95
N THR A 537 10.20 34.17 -22.12
CA THR A 537 10.12 33.51 -23.43
C THR A 537 11.46 33.61 -24.17
N ALA A 538 12.06 32.45 -24.50
CA ALA A 538 13.09 32.13 -25.53
C ALA A 538 14.01 31.01 -24.99
N SER A 539 14.44 29.97 -25.71
CA SER A 539 14.20 29.42 -27.07
C SER A 539 14.59 27.90 -27.04
N SER A 540 14.55 27.05 -28.08
CA SER A 540 14.29 27.15 -29.52
C SER A 540 13.78 25.81 -30.11
N ILE A 541 13.37 25.83 -31.39
CA ILE A 541 12.82 24.71 -32.20
C ILE A 541 13.79 23.52 -32.42
N GLY A 542 13.24 22.29 -32.51
CA GLY A 542 13.92 21.13 -33.11
C GLY A 542 12.95 19.97 -33.43
N THR A 543 12.71 19.69 -34.71
CA THR A 543 11.73 18.68 -35.20
C THR A 543 12.34 17.30 -35.48
N GLY A 544 11.60 16.22 -35.25
CA GLY A 544 11.94 14.87 -35.74
C GLY A 544 10.85 13.81 -35.51
N LEU A 545 10.18 13.37 -36.58
CA LEU A 545 9.25 12.23 -36.61
C LEU A 545 9.99 10.92 -36.92
N THR A 546 9.55 9.79 -36.34
CA THR A 546 9.21 8.55 -37.09
C THR A 546 8.45 7.55 -36.22
N ASN A 547 7.48 6.85 -36.83
CA ASN A 547 6.76 5.70 -36.26
C ASN A 547 7.61 4.42 -36.36
N THR A 548 7.27 3.41 -35.53
CA THR A 548 7.31 1.99 -35.93
C THR A 548 6.22 1.18 -35.23
N ASP A 549 5.51 0.36 -36.01
CA ASP A 549 4.47 -0.57 -35.53
C ASP A 549 5.06 -1.77 -34.78
N ILE A 550 4.30 -2.32 -33.82
CA ILE A 550 4.39 -3.74 -33.44
C ILE A 550 2.96 -4.29 -33.29
N MET A 551 2.57 -5.17 -34.22
CA MET A 551 1.39 -6.03 -34.05
C MET A 551 1.74 -7.19 -33.11
N GLY A 552 0.84 -7.53 -32.19
CA GLY A 552 0.97 -8.68 -31.28
C GLY A 552 -0.37 -9.37 -31.09
N GLN A 553 -0.43 -10.65 -31.45
CA GLN A 553 -1.63 -11.48 -31.59
C GLN A 553 -2.54 -11.51 -30.35
N GLU A 554 -3.85 -11.46 -30.59
CA GLU A 554 -4.87 -11.84 -29.61
C GLU A 554 -4.73 -13.33 -29.25
N THR A 555 -4.60 -13.64 -27.96
CA THR A 555 -4.90 -14.97 -27.42
C THR A 555 -6.06 -14.84 -26.45
N ALA A 556 -7.08 -15.70 -26.62
CA ALA A 556 -8.30 -15.63 -25.85
C ALA A 556 -8.03 -15.91 -24.36
N ALA A 557 -8.38 -14.95 -23.50
CA ALA A 557 -8.32 -15.12 -22.05
C ALA A 557 -9.52 -15.95 -21.55
N PRO A 558 -9.32 -16.87 -20.60
CA PRO A 558 -10.43 -17.57 -19.93
C PRO A 558 -11.24 -16.61 -19.03
N ASN A 559 -12.48 -17.01 -18.71
CA ASN A 559 -13.44 -16.19 -17.96
C ASN A 559 -12.84 -15.57 -16.68
N LEU A 560 -12.91 -14.25 -16.59
CA LEU A 560 -12.26 -13.44 -15.55
C LEU A 560 -13.23 -12.84 -14.51
N GLU A 561 -14.49 -13.26 -14.53
CA GLU A 561 -15.53 -12.69 -13.65
C GLU A 561 -15.38 -13.19 -12.20
N ASP A 562 -15.04 -14.47 -11.98
CA ASP A 562 -15.00 -15.08 -10.64
C ASP A 562 -13.93 -14.50 -9.70
N ASP A 563 -12.76 -14.10 -10.20
CA ASP A 563 -11.68 -13.54 -9.36
C ASP A 563 -11.97 -12.07 -8.96
N ILE A 564 -12.64 -11.32 -9.84
CA ILE A 564 -13.09 -9.94 -9.59
C ILE A 564 -14.28 -9.93 -8.64
N LEU A 565 -15.21 -10.86 -8.86
CA LEU A 565 -16.24 -11.17 -7.89
C LEU A 565 -15.54 -11.50 -6.58
N SER A 566 -14.63 -12.48 -6.47
CA SER A 566 -14.01 -12.82 -5.17
C SER A 566 -13.47 -11.65 -4.35
N PHE A 567 -12.90 -10.58 -4.91
CA PHE A 567 -12.50 -9.42 -4.10
C PHE A 567 -13.68 -8.56 -3.61
N LEU A 568 -14.72 -8.39 -4.43
CA LEU A 568 -15.93 -7.65 -4.04
C LEU A 568 -16.88 -8.57 -3.25
N ASP A 569 -17.15 -9.78 -3.72
CA ASP A 569 -17.80 -10.89 -3.01
C ASP A 569 -17.15 -11.24 -1.67
N ASP A 570 -15.82 -11.21 -1.47
CA ASP A 570 -15.24 -11.40 -0.12
C ASP A 570 -15.69 -10.29 0.84
N ALA A 571 -15.92 -9.07 0.32
CA ALA A 571 -16.50 -7.95 1.06
C ALA A 571 -18.05 -7.94 1.05
N LEU A 572 -18.70 -8.73 0.19
CA LEU A 572 -20.14 -8.69 -0.07
C LEU A 572 -20.92 -9.93 0.38
N GLN A 573 -20.30 -11.12 0.45
CA GLN A 573 -20.93 -12.40 0.80
C GLN A 573 -21.36 -12.52 2.27
N ARG A 574 -21.02 -11.54 3.12
CA ARG A 574 -21.65 -11.30 4.44
C ARG A 574 -21.86 -9.80 4.64
#